data_AF-A0ABC8CU87-F1
#
_entry.id   AF-A0ABC8CU87-F1
#
_cell.length_a   1.000
_cell.length_b   1.000
_cell.length_c   1.000
_cell.angle_alpha   90.00
_cell.angle_beta   90.00
_cell.angle_gamma   90.00
#
_symmetry.space_group_name_H-M   'P 1'
#
loop_
_entity.id
_entity.type
_entity.pdbx_description
1 polymer ?
#
loop_
_entity_poly.entity_id
_entity_poly.type
_entity_poly.pdbx_seq_one_letter_code
_entity_poly.pdbx_strand_id
1 'polypeptide(L)'
;MEKEYIEEIVIGAIEDIASINIEDKNSNLFGDMYNIMPRDMIYIVFEIEKKLGKEVSHIFETEDIGIMTVNNLVDCIKGCTIK
;
A
#
# COMPACT_ATOMS: atom_id res chain seq x y z
N MET A 1 -11.46 11.67 -0.62
CA MET A 1 -11.61 10.22 -0.88
C MET A 1 -11.78 9.55 0.47
N GLU A 2 -12.78 8.68 0.60
CA GLU A 2 -13.06 7.99 1.86
C GLU A 2 -11.93 7.01 2.20
N LYS A 3 -11.60 6.90 3.50
CA LYS A 3 -10.49 6.05 3.97
C LYS A 3 -10.74 4.58 3.64
N GLU A 4 -11.98 4.14 3.82
CA GLU A 4 -12.42 2.76 3.55
C GLU A 4 -12.22 2.37 2.08
N TYR A 5 -12.54 3.26 1.14
CA TYR A 5 -12.33 2.99 -0.29
C TYR A 5 -10.84 2.81 -0.66
N ILE A 6 -9.95 3.63 -0.08
CA ILE A 6 -8.51 3.49 -0.32
C ILE A 6 -8.02 2.17 0.26
N GLU A 7 -8.51 1.81 1.44
CA GLU A 7 -8.18 0.57 2.11
C GLU A 7 -8.57 -0.66 1.28
N GLU A 8 -9.79 -0.69 0.75
CA GLU A 8 -10.25 -1.77 -0.14
C GLU A 8 -9.35 -1.92 -1.38
N ILE A 9 -8.89 -0.79 -1.96
CA ILE A 9 -7.97 -0.81 -3.09
C ILE A 9 -6.60 -1.36 -2.70
N VAL A 10 -6.06 -0.92 -1.56
CA VAL A 10 -4.74 -1.36 -1.08
C VAL A 10 -4.76 -2.86 -0.78
N ILE A 11 -5.76 -3.34 -0.04
CA ILE A 11 -5.91 -4.76 0.30
C ILE A 11 -6.10 -5.58 -0.97
N GLY A 12 -7.02 -5.18 -1.85
CA GLY A 12 -7.25 -5.89 -3.10
C GLY A 12 -6.02 -5.94 -3.99
N ALA A 13 -5.22 -4.89 -4.06
CA ALA A 13 -3.95 -4.91 -4.81
C ALA A 13 -2.91 -5.87 -4.21
N ILE A 14 -2.83 -5.94 -2.87
CA ILE A 14 -1.95 -6.91 -2.19
C ILE A 14 -2.40 -8.34 -2.48
N GLU A 15 -3.70 -8.62 -2.37
CA GLU A 15 -4.27 -9.93 -2.68
C GLU A 15 -4.02 -10.31 -4.16
N ASP A 16 -4.26 -9.40 -5.10
CA ASP A 16 -4.11 -9.64 -6.53
C ASP A 16 -2.65 -9.95 -6.93
N ILE A 17 -1.69 -9.24 -6.35
CA ILE A 17 -0.27 -9.31 -6.76
C ILE A 17 0.51 -10.34 -5.95
N ALA A 18 0.31 -10.38 -4.63
CA ALA A 18 1.09 -11.21 -3.72
C ALA A 18 0.35 -12.47 -3.28
N SER A 19 -0.95 -12.62 -3.59
CA SER A 19 -1.78 -13.73 -3.12
C SER A 19 -1.79 -13.88 -1.59
N ILE A 20 -1.73 -12.74 -0.88
CA ILE A 20 -1.70 -12.65 0.58
C ILE A 20 -3.02 -12.06 1.08
N ASN A 21 -3.64 -12.73 2.04
CA ASN A 21 -4.78 -12.21 2.79
C ASN A 21 -4.28 -11.35 3.98
N ILE A 22 -4.76 -10.11 4.08
CA ILE A 22 -4.37 -9.19 5.16
C ILE A 22 -5.30 -9.39 6.37
N GLU A 23 -4.75 -9.93 7.47
CA GLU A 23 -5.49 -10.15 8.71
C GLU A 23 -5.27 -9.02 9.74
N ASP A 24 -4.06 -8.46 9.78
CA ASP A 24 -3.69 -7.31 10.59
C ASP A 24 -3.10 -6.18 9.73
N LYS A 25 -3.83 -5.06 9.67
CA LYS A 25 -3.48 -3.87 8.88
C LYS A 25 -2.35 -3.02 9.47
N ASN A 26 -1.92 -3.30 10.70
CA ASN A 26 -0.81 -2.64 11.38
C ASN A 26 0.49 -3.47 11.35
N SER A 27 0.43 -4.71 10.87
CA SER A 27 1.61 -5.54 10.71
C SER A 27 2.45 -5.08 9.52
N ASN A 28 3.78 -5.16 9.67
CA ASN A 28 4.72 -4.75 8.62
C ASN A 28 4.62 -5.71 7.43
N LEU A 29 4.33 -5.17 6.26
CA LEU A 29 4.19 -5.91 5.00
C LEU A 29 5.51 -6.56 4.57
N PHE A 30 6.66 -5.98 4.93
CA PHE A 30 7.98 -6.58 4.71
C PHE A 30 8.40 -7.54 5.83
N GLY A 31 7.67 -7.58 6.95
CA GLY A 31 7.98 -8.44 8.08
C GLY A 31 7.54 -9.88 7.85
N ASP A 32 7.99 -10.78 8.73
CA ASP A 32 7.81 -12.24 8.58
C ASP A 32 6.36 -12.71 8.36
N MET A 33 5.37 -11.96 8.86
CA MET A 33 3.95 -12.30 8.72
C MET A 33 3.48 -12.33 7.25
N TYR A 34 3.88 -11.33 6.47
CA TYR A 34 3.45 -11.17 5.08
C TYR A 34 4.60 -11.37 4.10
N ASN A 35 5.83 -11.04 4.50
CA ASN A 35 7.05 -11.25 3.74
C ASN A 35 6.94 -10.81 2.28
N ILE A 36 6.27 -9.67 2.04
CA ILE A 36 6.15 -9.08 0.71
C ILE A 36 7.54 -8.65 0.27
N MET A 37 8.00 -9.11 -0.88
CA MET A 37 9.30 -8.70 -1.38
C MET A 37 9.23 -7.24 -1.88
N PRO A 38 10.30 -6.45 -1.76
CA PRO A 38 10.33 -5.08 -2.29
C PRO A 38 9.94 -4.98 -3.77
N ARG A 39 10.26 -6.01 -4.57
CA ARG A 39 9.83 -6.12 -5.98
C ARG A 39 8.31 -6.16 -6.11
N ASP A 40 7.64 -6.97 -5.29
CA ASP A 40 6.18 -7.15 -5.35
C ASP A 40 5.47 -5.89 -4.89
N MET A 41 6.05 -5.19 -3.91
CA MET A 41 5.56 -3.88 -3.47
C MET A 41 5.52 -2.83 -4.59
N ILE A 42 6.48 -2.84 -5.52
CA ILE A 42 6.44 -1.94 -6.69
C ILE A 42 5.21 -2.24 -7.55
N TYR A 43 4.92 -3.52 -7.79
CA TYR A 43 3.73 -3.92 -8.57
C TYR A 43 2.41 -3.62 -7.84
N ILE A 44 2.39 -3.81 -6.52
CA ILE A 44 1.23 -3.45 -5.67
C ILE A 44 0.94 -1.95 -5.83
N VAL A 45 1.96 -1.09 -5.72
CA VAL A 45 1.80 0.36 -5.87
C VAL A 45 1.32 0.73 -7.27
N PHE A 46 1.85 0.13 -8.33
CA PHE A 46 1.35 0.36 -9.68
C PHE A 46 -0.12 -0.03 -9.87
N GLU A 47 -0.56 -1.14 -9.27
CA GLU A 47 -1.98 -1.53 -9.35
C GLU A 47 -2.88 -0.58 -8.54
N ILE A 48 -2.40 -0.08 -7.39
CA ILE A 48 -3.08 0.97 -6.62
C ILE A 48 -3.22 2.25 -7.45
N GLU A 49 -2.15 2.72 -8.10
CA GLU A 49 -2.17 3.91 -8.97
C GLU A 49 -3.17 3.77 -10.11
N LYS A 50 -3.19 2.60 -10.76
CA LYS A 50 -4.12 2.28 -11.84
C LYS A 50 -5.58 2.29 -11.36
N LYS A 51 -5.87 1.72 -10.19
CA LYS A 51 -7.22 1.69 -9.59
C LYS A 51 -7.67 3.09 -9.14
N LEU A 52 -6.74 3.94 -8.69
CA LEU A 52 -7.04 5.30 -8.22
C LEU A 52 -7.00 6.37 -9.33
N GLY A 53 -6.36 6.07 -10.46
CA GLY A 53 -6.13 7.05 -11.53
C GLY A 53 -5.22 8.20 -11.11
N LYS A 54 -4.31 7.98 -10.14
CA LYS A 54 -3.38 9.00 -9.63
C LYS A 54 -2.05 8.38 -9.24
N GLU A 55 -0.98 9.16 -9.33
CA GLU A 55 0.35 8.76 -8.88
C GLU A 55 0.44 8.75 -7.34
N VAL A 56 0.96 7.66 -6.79
CA VAL A 56 1.22 7.46 -5.36
C VAL A 56 2.65 6.93 -5.10
N SER A 57 3.48 6.79 -6.14
CA SER A 57 4.89 6.36 -6.07
C SER A 57 5.74 7.11 -5.02
N HIS A 58 5.43 8.38 -4.77
CA HIS A 58 6.11 9.23 -3.78
C HIS A 58 6.02 8.72 -2.33
N ILE A 59 5.17 7.73 -2.03
CA ILE A 59 5.18 7.07 -0.71
C ILE A 59 6.56 6.44 -0.39
N PHE A 60 7.34 6.07 -1.41
CA PHE A 60 8.69 5.55 -1.26
C PHE A 60 9.76 6.61 -1.02
N GLU A 61 9.45 7.89 -1.18
CA GLU A 61 10.39 9.00 -0.97
C GLU A 61 10.50 9.41 0.51
N THR A 62 9.59 8.92 1.36
CA THR A 62 9.59 9.21 2.79
C THR A 62 10.61 8.33 3.53
N GLU A 63 11.34 8.90 4.49
CA GLU A 63 12.42 8.20 5.22
C GLU A 63 11.92 7.03 6.11
N ASP A 64 10.61 6.84 6.26
CA ASP A 64 9.97 5.86 7.18
C ASP A 64 9.56 4.52 6.51
N ILE A 65 10.22 4.13 5.41
CA ILE A 65 9.98 2.87 4.68
C ILE A 65 10.06 1.62 5.59
N GLY A 66 10.73 1.72 6.74
CA GLY A 66 10.91 0.63 7.71
C GLY A 66 9.61 0.06 8.30
N ILE A 67 8.51 0.82 8.31
CA ILE A 67 7.20 0.37 8.82
C ILE A 67 6.15 0.56 7.73
N MET A 68 6.15 -0.34 6.75
CA MET A 68 5.16 -0.33 5.66
C MET A 68 3.98 -1.20 6.04
N THR A 69 2.91 -0.59 6.55
CA THR A 69 1.66 -1.27 6.94
C THR A 69 0.54 -0.83 6.01
N VAL A 70 -0.57 -1.57 5.95
CA VAL A 70 -1.75 -1.15 5.17
C VAL A 70 -2.27 0.19 5.66
N ASN A 71 -2.34 0.41 6.98
CA ASN A 71 -2.81 1.68 7.53
C ASN A 71 -1.90 2.85 7.14
N ASN A 72 -0.58 2.66 7.17
CA ASN A 72 0.37 3.70 6.75
C ASN A 72 0.22 4.01 5.26
N LEU A 73 0.10 2.99 4.39
CA LEU A 73 -0.16 3.19 2.96
C LEU A 73 -1.44 3.98 2.72
N VAL A 74 -2.54 3.61 3.38
CA VAL A 74 -3.83 4.29 3.27
C VAL A 74 -3.72 5.75 3.70
N ASP A 75 -3.07 6.01 4.84
CA ASP A 75 -2.93 7.36 5.37
C ASP A 75 -2.01 8.22 4.48
N CYS A 76 -0.93 7.66 3.95
CA CYS A 76 -0.09 8.30 2.94
C CYS A 76 -0.92 8.65 1.70
N ILE A 77 -1.60 7.66 1.09
CA ILE A 77 -2.41 7.84 -0.13
C ILE A 77 -3.52 8.87 0.06
N LYS A 78 -4.13 8.91 1.25
CA LYS A 78 -5.14 9.90 1.61
C LYS A 78 -4.52 11.30 1.75
N GLY A 79 -3.32 11.38 2.34
CA GLY A 79 -2.53 12.59 2.52
C GLY A 79 -1.91 13.14 1.22
N CYS A 80 -1.80 12.32 0.17
CA CYS A 80 -1.42 12.73 -1.19
C CYS A 80 -2.44 13.74 -1.75
N THR A 81 -2.29 14.99 -1.35
CA THR A 81 -2.97 16.14 -1.94
C THR A 81 -2.06 16.61 -3.06
N ILE A 82 -2.54 16.48 -4.30
CA ILE A 82 -1.83 16.87 -5.52
C ILE A 82 -1.35 18.31 -5.34
N LYS A 83 -0.03 18.53 -5.45
CA LYS A 83 0.52 19.87 -5.73
C LYS A 83 0.29 20.21 -7.20
#